data_AF-A0A7C1CPZ0-F1
#
_entry.id   AF-A0A7C1CPZ0-F1
#
_cell.length_a   1.000
_cell.length_b   1.000
_cell.length_c   1.000
_cell.angle_alpha   90.00
_cell.angle_beta   90.00
_cell.angle_gamma   90.00
#
_symmetry.space_group_name_H-M   'P 1'
#
loop_
_entity.id
_entity.type
_entity.pdbx_description
1 polymer ?
#
loop_
_entity_poly.entity_id
_entity_poly.type
_entity_poly.pdbx_seq_one_letter_code
_entity_poly.pdbx_strand_id
1 'polypeptide(L)' 'MAKKVVASIQKATKDRVKCIKMVRSPKTGAYTFKEEIMDKSESAEFFKQK' A
#
# COMPACT_ATOMS: atom_id res chain seq x y z
N MET A 1 -16.37 -37.77 -23.57
CA MET A 1 -15.10 -37.06 -23.36
C MET A 1 -15.39 -35.83 -22.49
N ALA A 2 -15.12 -35.89 -21.19
CA ALA A 2 -15.44 -34.78 -20.28
C ALA A 2 -14.36 -33.70 -20.42
N LYS A 3 -14.74 -32.51 -20.88
CA LYS A 3 -13.83 -31.37 -20.96
C LYS A 3 -13.52 -30.91 -19.54
N LYS A 4 -12.39 -31.37 -18.99
CA LYS A 4 -11.88 -30.92 -17.69
C LYS A 4 -11.46 -29.46 -17.83
N VAL A 5 -12.36 -28.55 -17.50
CA VAL A 5 -12.04 -27.12 -17.44
C VAL A 5 -11.20 -26.92 -16.19
N VAL A 6 -9.90 -26.68 -16.37
CA VAL A 6 -9.01 -26.26 -15.29
C VAL A 6 -9.24 -24.77 -15.11
N ALA A 7 -9.88 -24.38 -14.01
CA ALA A 7 -10.06 -22.97 -13.66
C ALA A 7 -8.68 -22.34 -13.43
N SER A 8 -8.29 -21.39 -14.29
CA SER A 8 -7.10 -20.58 -14.06
C SER A 8 -7.37 -19.61 -12.90
N ILE A 9 -6.60 -19.69 -11.82
CA ILE A 9 -6.61 -18.67 -10.76
C ILE A 9 -6.05 -17.39 -11.37
N GLN A 10 -6.90 -16.38 -11.56
CA GLN A 10 -6.47 -15.07 -12.01
C GLN A 10 -5.65 -14.42 -10.87
N LYS A 11 -4.35 -14.27 -11.08
CA LYS A 11 -3.41 -13.59 -10.16
C LYS A 11 -3.59 -12.06 -10.19
N ALA A 12 -4.82 -11.57 -10.32
CA ALA A 12 -5.12 -10.15 -10.20
C ALA A 12 -5.19 -9.79 -8.70
N THR A 13 -4.05 -9.90 -8.02
CA THR A 13 -3.91 -9.37 -6.66
C THR A 13 -3.78 -7.86 -6.78
N LYS A 14 -4.65 -7.12 -6.09
CA LYS A 14 -4.49 -5.66 -5.96
C LYS A 14 -3.24 -5.41 -5.11
N ASP A 15 -2.17 -4.94 -5.74
CA ASP A 15 -0.88 -4.63 -5.11
C ASP A 15 -1.01 -3.45 -4.15
N ARG A 16 -1.45 -3.75 -2.93
CA ARG A 16 -1.60 -2.80 -1.83
C ARG A 16 -0.37 -2.82 -0.95
N VAL A 17 0.15 -1.64 -0.63
CA VAL A 17 1.32 -1.45 0.22
C VAL A 17 0.96 -0.59 1.42
N LYS A 18 1.54 -0.91 2.58
CA LYS A 18 1.43 -0.08 3.78
C LYS A 18 2.60 0.91 3.78
N CYS A 19 2.31 2.18 3.54
CA CYS A 19 3.29 3.24 3.58
C CYS A 19 3.37 3.81 4.99
N ILE A 20 4.59 3.93 5.53
CA ILE A 20 4.84 4.46 6.87
C ILE A 20 5.79 5.64 6.74
N LYS A 21 5.34 6.84 7.14
CA LYS A 21 6.19 8.04 7.18
C LYS A 21 6.32 8.59 8.59
N MET A 22 7.49 9.13 8.89
CA MET A 22 7.76 9.79 10.17
C MET A 22 7.37 11.26 10.07
N VAL A 23 6.44 11.72 10.91
CA VAL A 23 5.95 13.09 10.96
C VAL A 23 6.32 13.70 12.30
N ARG A 24 6.75 14.96 12.31
CA ARG A 24 7.04 15.67 13.56
C ARG A 24 5.75 16.26 14.12
N SER A 25 5.44 15.95 15.37
CA SER A 25 4.30 16.53 16.09
C SER A 25 4.51 18.02 16.30
N PRO A 26 3.58 18.90 15.88
CA PRO A 26 3.71 20.34 16.04
C PRO A 26 3.61 20.78 17.51
N LYS A 27 2.96 19.97 18.36
CA LYS A 27 2.74 20.31 19.78
C LYS A 27 3.93 19.96 20.67
N THR A 28 4.54 18.80 20.44
CA THR A 28 5.56 18.24 21.35
C THR A 28 6.94 18.10 20.69
N GLY A 29 7.04 18.31 19.38
CA GLY A 29 8.29 18.13 18.63
C GLY A 29 8.74 16.68 18.49
N ALA A 30 8.02 15.72 19.09
CA ALA A 30 8.27 14.29 18.99
C ALA A 30 7.92 13.76 17.60
N TYR A 31 8.62 12.71 17.18
CA TYR A 31 8.32 12.03 15.92
C TYR A 31 7.24 10.97 16.13
N THR A 32 6.23 10.97 15.28
CA THR A 32 5.17 9.96 15.22
C THR A 32 5.14 9.31 13.85
N PHE A 33 4.66 8.07 13.78
CA PHE A 33 4.48 7.39 12.51
C PHE A 33 3.06 7.63 11.99
N LYS A 34 2.96 8.08 10.73
CA LYS A 34 1.70 8.11 9.98
C LYS A 34 1.71 6.92 9.03
N GLU A 35 0.69 6.07 9.15
CA GLU A 35 0.52 4.86 8.34
C GLU A 35 -0.68 5.01 7.40
N GLU A 36 -0.54 4.60 6.14
CA GLU A 36 -1.62 4.63 5.16
C GLU A 36 -1.50 3.41 4.22
N ILE A 37 -2.63 2.78 3.90
CA ILE A 37 -2.67 1.64 2.98
C ILE A 37 -3.07 2.18 1.61
N MET A 38 -2.18 2.05 0.63
CA MET A 38 -2.33 2.66 -0.69
C MET A 38 -1.99 1.64 -1.79
N ASP A 39 -2.38 1.94 -3.02
CA ASP A 39 -1.95 1.16 -4.18
C ASP A 39 -0.47 1.47 -4.49
N LYS A 40 0.29 0.46 -4.95
CA LYS A 40 1.75 0.55 -5.13
C LYS A 40 2.19 1.73 -6.00
N SER A 41 1.40 2.10 -7.00
CA SER A 41 1.66 3.24 -7.89
C SER A 41 1.68 4.59 -7.17
N GLU A 42 0.88 4.76 -6.12
CA GLU A 42 0.71 6.03 -5.40
C GLU A 42 1.71 6.18 -4.25
N SER A 43 2.43 5.11 -3.91
CA SER A 43 3.40 5.09 -2.81
C SER A 43 4.50 6.15 -2.96
N ALA A 44 4.96 6.43 -4.18
CA ALA A 44 6.00 7.43 -4.43
C ALA A 44 5.55 8.87 -4.14
N GLU A 45 4.26 9.17 -4.33
CA GLU A 45 3.69 10.49 -4.05
C GLU A 45 3.51 10.72 -2.55
N PHE A 46 3.12 9.66 -1.83
CA PHE A 46 2.98 9.67 -0.37
C PHE A 46 4.26 10.13 0.35
N PHE A 47 5.43 9.68 -0.11
CA PHE A 47 6.71 10.06 0.49
C PHE A 47 7.23 11.43 0.04
N LYS A 48 6.71 12.00 -1.05
CA LYS A 48 7.07 13.36 -1.51
C LYS A 48 6.31 14.45 -0.75
N GLN A 49 5.14 14.14 -0.19
CA GLN A 49 4.40 15.08 0.66
C GLN A 49 5.12 15.28 2.00
N LYS A 50 5.66 16.50 2.19
CA LYS A 50 6.26 16.98 3.44
C LYS A 50 5.24 17.06 4.57
#